data_AF-A0A9Q3CE70-F1
#
_entry.id   AF-A0A9Q3CE70-F1
#
_cell.length_a   1.000
_cell.length_b   1.000
_cell.length_c   1.000
_cell.angle_alpha   90.00
_cell.angle_beta   90.00
_cell.angle_gamma   90.00
#
_symmetry.space_group_name_H-M   'P 1'
#
loop_
_entity.id
_entity.type
_entity.pdbx_description
1 polymer ?
#
loop_
_entity_poly.entity_id
_entity_poly.type
_entity_poly.pdbx_seq_one_letter_code
_entity_poly.pdbx_strand_id
1 'polypeptide(L)'
;MVAAALQKIVPNNIKDIQYFLGFSSYYRNNINNSSHITSSLYKSCSKDLVFEITKKRRDAYERIKHELTNAPVLIFLDFKLQLKLYIDAAFSQGLGAALHQRQLVEGEPREGVIFYISRKLKDSEAR
;
A
#
# COMPACT_ATOMS: atom_id res chain seq x y z
N MET A 1 -12.47 -1.44 -1.17
CA MET A 1 -11.93 -0.83 -2.41
C MET A 1 -10.58 -1.42 -2.87
N VAL A 2 -9.62 -1.71 -1.99
CA VAL A 2 -8.45 -2.57 -2.35
C VAL A 2 -8.90 -3.95 -2.84
N ALA A 3 -9.96 -4.48 -2.22
CA ALA A 3 -10.63 -5.69 -2.66
C ALA A 3 -11.05 -5.67 -4.14
N ALA A 4 -11.47 -4.52 -4.71
CA ALA A 4 -11.94 -4.44 -6.10
C ALA A 4 -10.78 -4.45 -7.11
N ALA A 5 -9.66 -3.78 -6.80
CA ALA A 5 -8.44 -3.85 -7.61
C ALA A 5 -7.77 -5.24 -7.52
N LEU A 6 -7.86 -5.89 -6.36
CA LEU A 6 -7.29 -7.21 -6.09
C LEU A 6 -8.20 -8.40 -6.45
N GLN A 7 -9.49 -8.17 -6.66
CA GLN A 7 -10.42 -9.18 -7.20
C GLN A 7 -10.17 -9.46 -8.69
N LYS A 8 -9.62 -8.48 -9.42
CA LYS A 8 -9.53 -8.53 -10.88
C LYS A 8 -8.34 -9.32 -11.43
N ILE A 9 -7.41 -9.74 -10.57
CA ILE A 9 -6.16 -10.35 -10.98
C ILE A 9 -6.07 -11.71 -10.28
N VAL A 10 -6.51 -12.78 -10.94
CA VAL A 10 -5.86 -14.08 -10.71
C VAL A 10 -4.62 -14.03 -11.59
N PRO A 11 -3.40 -14.00 -11.01
CA PRO A 11 -2.22 -13.84 -11.83
C PRO A 11 -2.06 -15.03 -12.74
N ASN A 12 -2.28 -14.83 -14.03
CA ASN A 12 -2.20 -15.87 -15.05
C ASN A 12 -0.91 -15.75 -15.87
N ASN A 13 -0.18 -14.64 -15.71
CA ASN A 13 1.08 -14.39 -16.39
C ASN A 13 2.08 -13.67 -15.46
N ILE A 14 3.34 -13.61 -15.88
CA ILE A 14 4.43 -12.95 -15.15
C ILE A 14 4.16 -11.44 -14.97
N LYS A 15 3.56 -10.77 -15.96
CA LYS A 15 3.28 -9.33 -15.91
C LYS A 15 2.26 -8.99 -14.81
N ASP A 16 1.26 -9.84 -14.62
CA ASP A 16 0.23 -9.68 -13.59
C ASP A 16 0.84 -9.78 -12.19
N ILE A 17 1.74 -10.75 -11.96
CA ILE A 17 2.47 -10.86 -10.69
C ILE A 17 3.39 -9.67 -10.49
N GLN A 18 4.12 -9.22 -11.53
CA GLN A 18 5.00 -8.05 -11.42
C GLN A 18 4.21 -6.78 -11.09
N TYR A 19 3.05 -6.58 -11.72
CA TYR A 19 2.15 -5.47 -11.43
C TYR A 19 1.66 -5.54 -9.98
N PHE A 20 1.19 -6.71 -9.54
CA PHE A 20 0.75 -6.91 -8.16
C PHE A 20 1.88 -6.69 -7.14
N LEU A 21 3.08 -7.19 -7.42
CA LEU A 21 4.24 -6.98 -6.56
C LEU A 21 4.61 -5.50 -6.49
N GLY A 22 4.62 -4.80 -7.62
CA GLY A 22 4.79 -3.35 -7.70
C GLY A 22 3.77 -2.62 -6.83
N PHE A 23 2.49 -2.91 -7.01
CA PHE A 23 1.40 -2.33 -6.20
C PHE A 23 1.56 -2.63 -4.71
N SER A 24 1.78 -3.89 -4.34
CA SER A 24 1.92 -4.32 -2.94
C SER A 24 3.13 -3.69 -2.24
N SER A 25 4.19 -3.38 -2.99
CA SER A 25 5.41 -2.75 -2.45
C SER A 25 5.17 -1.34 -1.93
N TYR A 26 4.22 -0.59 -2.50
CA TYR A 26 3.82 0.73 -2.01
C TYR A 26 3.21 0.66 -0.60
N TYR A 27 2.54 -0.45 -0.28
CA TYR A 27 1.88 -0.64 1.00
C TYR A 27 2.68 -1.54 1.96
N ARG A 28 3.94 -1.85 1.64
CA ARG A 28 4.76 -2.82 2.40
C ARG A 28 4.89 -2.50 3.89
N ASN A 29 4.85 -1.22 4.27
CA ASN A 29 4.98 -0.77 5.65
C ASN A 29 3.76 -1.14 6.51
N ASN A 30 2.62 -1.39 5.88
CA ASN A 30 1.38 -1.76 6.54
C ASN A 30 1.12 -3.27 6.52
N ILE A 31 2.02 -4.05 5.90
CA ILE A 31 1.90 -5.51 5.77
C ILE A 31 3.03 -6.16 6.57
N ASN A 32 2.67 -6.81 7.68
CA ASN A 32 3.66 -7.47 8.52
C ASN A 32 4.34 -8.64 7.76
N ASN A 33 5.67 -8.75 7.84
CA ASN A 33 6.47 -9.76 7.14
C ASN A 33 6.25 -9.85 5.61
N SER A 34 5.89 -8.74 4.94
CA SER A 34 5.61 -8.74 3.49
C SER A 34 6.74 -9.35 2.66
N SER A 35 7.99 -9.02 2.95
CA SER A 35 9.18 -9.53 2.26
C SER A 35 9.24 -11.06 2.23
N HIS A 36 8.92 -11.71 3.35
CA HIS A 36 8.93 -13.17 3.45
C HIS A 36 7.83 -13.78 2.58
N ILE A 37 6.65 -13.18 2.55
CA ILE A 37 5.50 -13.65 1.78
C ILE A 37 5.72 -13.42 0.28
N THR A 38 6.16 -12.21 -0.11
CA THR A 38 6.42 -11.85 -1.52
C THR A 38 7.62 -12.56 -2.11
N SER A 39 8.56 -13.08 -1.30
CA SER A 39 9.75 -13.79 -1.79
C SER A 39 9.42 -14.95 -2.73
N SER A 40 8.35 -15.69 -2.42
CA SER A 40 7.88 -16.82 -3.23
C SER A 40 7.31 -16.39 -4.59
N LEU A 41 6.73 -15.17 -4.65
CA LEU A 41 6.17 -14.55 -5.84
C LEU A 41 7.26 -13.91 -6.71
N TYR A 42 8.28 -13.27 -6.12
CA TYR A 42 9.44 -12.78 -6.86
C TYR A 42 10.19 -13.91 -7.58
N LYS A 43 10.30 -15.08 -6.93
CA LYS A 43 10.92 -16.28 -7.56
C LYS A 43 10.15 -16.80 -8.77
N SER A 44 8.83 -16.60 -8.86
CA SER A 44 8.06 -16.93 -10.07
C SER A 44 8.25 -15.95 -11.24
N CYS A 45 8.85 -14.79 -10.99
CA CYS A 45 9.12 -13.78 -12.01
C CYS A 45 10.54 -13.85 -12.60
N SER A 46 11.37 -14.79 -12.12
CA SER A 46 12.73 -14.99 -12.64
C SER A 46 12.68 -15.51 -14.07
N LYS A 47 13.56 -14.99 -14.94
CA LYS A 47 13.64 -15.33 -16.36
C LYS A 47 13.95 -16.82 -16.62
N ASP A 48 14.57 -17.48 -15.64
CA ASP A 48 15.05 -18.86 -15.75
C ASP A 48 14.00 -19.90 -15.33
N LEU A 49 12.80 -19.47 -14.91
CA LEU A 49 11.75 -20.35 -14.38
C LEU A 49 10.47 -20.21 -15.19
N VAL A 50 9.85 -21.35 -15.52
CA VAL A 50 8.50 -21.39 -16.07
C VAL A 50 7.54 -20.83 -15.02
N PHE A 51 6.72 -19.87 -15.44
CA PHE A 51 5.69 -19.31 -14.58
C PHE A 51 4.71 -20.40 -14.16
N GLU A 52 4.63 -20.65 -12.86
CA GLU A 52 3.72 -21.63 -12.30
C GLU A 52 3.10 -21.09 -11.01
N ILE A 53 1.77 -21.18 -10.90
CA ILE A 53 1.05 -20.77 -9.69
C ILE A 53 0.83 -21.97 -8.78
N THR A 54 1.88 -22.35 -8.04
CA THR A 54 1.79 -23.42 -7.04
C THR A 54 0.87 -23.01 -5.89
N LYS A 55 0.35 -23.99 -5.13
CA LYS A 55 -0.48 -23.74 -3.95
C LYS A 55 0.17 -22.73 -2.99
N LYS A 56 1.47 -22.87 -2.73
CA LYS A 56 2.25 -21.95 -1.89
C LYS A 56 2.26 -20.51 -2.41
N ARG A 57 2.37 -20.30 -3.73
CA ARG A 57 2.34 -18.97 -4.35
C ARG A 57 0.94 -18.37 -4.32
N ARG A 58 -0.10 -19.20 -4.52
CA ARG A 58 -1.50 -18.78 -4.36
C ARG A 58 -1.80 -18.35 -2.93
N ASP A 59 -1.37 -19.12 -1.93
CA ASP A 59 -1.56 -18.78 -0.52
C ASP A 59 -0.82 -17.48 -0.15
N ALA A 60 0.38 -17.26 -0.69
CA ALA A 60 1.12 -16.01 -0.51
C ALA A 60 0.41 -14.81 -1.13
N TYR A 61 -0.16 -14.98 -2.34
CA TYR A 61 -0.94 -13.96 -3.03
C TYR A 61 -2.18 -13.56 -2.23
N GLU A 62 -2.99 -14.55 -1.82
CA GLU A 62 -4.22 -14.30 -1.04
C GLU A 62 -3.90 -13.69 0.33
N ARG A 63 -2.79 -14.09 0.96
CA ARG A 63 -2.35 -13.47 2.22
C ARG A 63 -1.99 -12.00 2.05
N ILE A 64 -1.19 -11.64 1.05
CA ILE A 64 -0.87 -10.22 0.77
C ILE A 64 -2.15 -9.45 0.48
N LYS A 65 -3.06 -10.03 -0.29
CA LYS A 65 -4.35 -9.42 -0.62
C LYS A 65 -5.21 -9.17 0.61
N HIS A 66 -5.26 -10.14 1.52
CA HIS A 66 -5.96 -10.03 2.80
C HIS A 66 -5.37 -8.91 3.68
N GLU A 67 -4.04 -8.88 3.82
CA GLU A 67 -3.34 -7.82 4.58
C GLU A 67 -3.57 -6.45 3.93
N LEU A 68 -3.52 -6.35 2.60
CA LEU A 68 -3.81 -5.13 1.86
C LEU A 68 -5.27 -4.66 2.02
N THR A 69 -6.22 -5.56 2.26
CA THR A 69 -7.63 -5.20 2.51
C THR A 69 -7.92 -4.87 3.96
N ASN A 70 -7.17 -5.44 4.91
CA ASN A 70 -7.44 -5.31 6.35
C ASN A 70 -6.51 -4.35 7.09
N ALA A 71 -5.35 -4.01 6.51
CA ALA A 71 -4.57 -2.87 6.98
C ALA A 71 -5.43 -1.60 6.96
N PRO A 72 -5.16 -0.58 7.78
CA PRO A 72 -5.78 0.74 7.64
C PRO A 72 -5.36 1.34 6.30
N VAL A 73 -6.06 0.93 5.25
CA VAL A 73 -5.68 1.23 3.88
C VAL A 73 -5.87 2.72 3.69
N LEU A 74 -4.81 3.33 3.20
CA LEU A 74 -4.89 4.67 2.66
C LEU A 74 -6.12 4.77 1.74
N ILE A 75 -7.00 5.72 2.02
CA ILE A 75 -8.12 6.00 1.14
C ILE A 75 -7.61 6.51 -0.21
N PHE A 76 -8.38 6.33 -1.27
CA PHE A 76 -8.03 6.86 -2.58
C PHE A 76 -8.27 8.36 -2.63
N LEU A 77 -7.43 9.07 -3.38
CA LEU A 77 -7.56 10.50 -3.58
C LEU A 77 -8.64 10.81 -4.62
N ASP A 78 -9.74 11.40 -4.19
CA ASP A 78 -10.69 12.06 -5.08
C ASP A 78 -10.30 13.53 -5.24
N PHE A 79 -9.84 13.92 -6.43
CA PHE A 79 -9.45 15.30 -6.75
C PHE A 79 -10.59 16.31 -6.69
N LYS A 80 -11.85 15.85 -6.60
CA LYS A 80 -13.04 16.72 -6.47
C LYS A 80 -13.40 17.03 -5.02
N LEU A 81 -12.85 16.28 -4.07
CA LEU A 81 -13.15 16.41 -2.65
C LEU A 81 -12.05 17.17 -1.90
N GLN A 82 -12.42 17.83 -0.81
CA GLN A 82 -11.48 18.60 -0.01
C GLN A 82 -10.46 17.69 0.69
N LEU A 83 -9.20 18.15 0.71
CA LEU A 83 -8.11 17.50 1.42
C LEU A 83 -7.90 18.18 2.77
N LYS A 84 -7.59 17.39 3.80
CA LYS A 84 -7.20 17.85 5.12
C LYS A 84 -5.76 17.45 5.38
N LEU A 85 -4.91 18.40 5.75
CA LEU A 85 -3.53 18.11 6.13
C LEU A 85 -3.39 18.23 7.64
N TYR A 86 -3.09 17.11 8.31
CA TYR A 86 -2.68 17.10 9.71
C TYR A 86 -1.17 17.20 9.74
N ILE A 87 -0.64 18.16 10.47
CA ILE A 87 0.81 18.34 10.63
C ILE A 87 1.12 18.15 12.11
N ASP A 88 2.06 17.27 12.39
CA ASP A 88 2.68 17.14 13.71
C ASP A 88 4.12 17.62 13.61
N ALA A 89 4.43 18.68 14.35
CA ALA A 89 5.76 19.26 14.41
C ALA A 89 6.33 18.96 15.80
N ALA A 90 7.19 17.93 15.88
CA ALA A 90 7.97 17.70 17.07
C ALA A 90 9.12 18.70 17.09
N PHE A 91 9.06 19.65 18.03
CA PHE A 91 10.06 20.70 18.21
C PHE A 91 11.46 20.09 18.19
N SER A 92 12.35 20.63 17.35
CA SER A 92 13.76 20.26 17.15
C SER A 92 14.12 18.94 16.43
N GLN A 93 13.19 18.06 16.04
CA GLN A 93 13.56 16.72 15.52
C GLN A 93 13.04 16.38 14.12
N GLY A 94 11.90 16.95 13.69
CA GLY A 94 11.35 16.67 12.35
C GLY A 94 9.90 17.14 12.18
N LEU A 95 9.46 17.16 10.93
CA LEU A 95 8.08 17.43 10.52
C LEU A 95 7.42 16.15 10.05
N GLY A 96 6.31 15.78 10.69
CA GLY A 96 5.38 14.78 10.20
C GLY A 96 4.13 15.45 9.65
N ALA A 97 3.56 14.90 8.59
CA ALA A 97 2.25 15.28 8.11
C ALA A 97 1.48 14.07 7.58
N ALA A 98 0.17 14.04 7.82
CA ALA A 98 -0.75 13.08 7.27
C ALA A 98 -1.80 13.83 6.43
N LEU A 99 -1.88 13.48 5.15
CA LEU A 99 -2.93 13.95 4.25
C LEU A 99 -4.14 13.06 4.46
N HIS A 100 -5.30 13.62 4.74
CA HIS A 100 -6.56 12.96 4.96
C HIS A 100 -7.61 13.47 3.98
N GLN A 101 -8.66 12.69 3.77
CA GLN A 101 -9.83 13.10 3.00
C GLN A 101 -11.08 12.45 3.60
N ARG A 102 -12.20 13.18 3.56
CA ARG A 102 -13.51 12.63 3.92
C ARG A 102 -14.22 12.22 2.65
N GLN A 103 -14.61 10.97 2.54
CA GLN A 103 -15.30 10.41 1.37
C GLN A 103 -16.37 9.40 1.78
N LEU A 104 -17.35 9.16 0.89
CA LEU A 104 -18.35 8.11 1.08
C LEU A 104 -17.73 6.76 0.68
N VAL A 105 -17.60 5.85 1.63
CA VAL A 105 -17.17 4.47 1.40
C VAL A 105 -18.36 3.58 1.72
N GLU A 106 -18.87 2.87 0.72
CA GLU A 106 -20.04 1.98 0.87
C GLU A 106 -21.29 2.72 1.39
N GLY A 107 -21.46 3.98 0.98
CA GLY A 107 -22.59 4.82 1.38
C GLY A 107 -22.38 5.59 2.70
N GLU A 108 -21.34 5.26 3.46
CA GLU A 108 -21.07 5.88 4.76
C GLU A 108 -19.91 6.88 4.70
N PRO A 109 -20.01 8.06 5.32
CA PRO A 109 -18.92 9.03 5.36
C PRO A 109 -17.79 8.52 6.24
N ARG A 110 -16.61 8.34 5.64
CA ARG A 110 -15.38 7.97 6.35
C ARG A 110 -14.30 9.01 6.08
N GLU A 111 -13.60 9.41 7.14
CA GLU A 111 -12.33 10.13 7.02
C GLU A 111 -11.20 9.10 7.10
N GLY A 112 -10.30 9.13 6.13
CA GLY A 112 -9.13 8.25 6.11
C GLY A 112 -7.89 9.01 5.75
N VAL A 113 -6.73 8.39 5.98
CA VAL A 113 -5.44 8.91 5.55
C VAL A 113 -5.25 8.57 4.07
N ILE A 114 -4.81 9.52 3.26
CA ILE A 114 -4.42 9.37 1.85
C ILE A 114 -2.92 9.11 1.75
N PHE A 115 -2.12 9.85 2.52
CA PHE A 115 -0.66 9.81 2.43
C PHE A 115 0.01 10.30 3.72
N TYR A 116 1.20 9.78 4.02
CA TYR A 116 2.06 10.28 5.10
C TYR A 116 3.31 10.92 4.51
N ILE A 117 3.68 12.10 5.01
CA ILE A 117 4.94 12.80 4.75
C ILE A 117 5.71 12.88 6.05
N SER A 118 7.01 12.56 6.01
CA SER A 118 7.91 12.83 7.12
C SER A 118 9.22 13.38 6.56
N ARG A 119 9.71 14.50 7.10
CA ARG A 119 11.04 15.02 6.79
C ARG A 119 11.74 15.53 8.04
N LYS A 120 13.07 15.42 8.07
CA LYS A 120 13.89 16.13 9.06
C LYS A 120 13.83 17.63 8.76
N LEU A 121 13.82 18.44 9.82
CA LEU A 121 14.01 19.87 9.71
C LEU A 121 15.44 20.15 9.20
N LYS A 122 15.59 21.17 8.35
CA LYS A 122 16.91 21.71 8.02
C LYS A 122 17.44 22.52 9.21
N ASP A 123 18.75 22.69 9.30
CA ASP A 123 19.38 23.51 10.35
C ASP A 123 18.83 24.95 10.37
N SER A 124 18.40 25.47 9.21
CA SER A 124 17.76 26.79 9.08
C SER A 124 16.31 26.84 9.59
N GLU A 125 15.64 25.70 9.72
CA GLU A 125 14.25 25.56 10.20
C GLU A 125 14.17 25.15 11.69
N ALA A 126 15.32 24.88 12.32
CA ALA A 126 15.44 24.41 13.71
C ALA A 126 15.78 25.53 14.72
N ARG A 127 15.70 26.81 14.29
CA ARG A 127 16.04 28.00 15.08
C ARG A 127 14.82 28.73 15.62
#